data_AF-A0A238Z9V4-F1
#
_entry.id   AF-A0A238Z9V4-F1
#
_cell.length_a   1.000
_cell.length_b   1.000
_cell.length_c   1.000
_cell.angle_alpha   90.00
_cell.angle_beta   90.00
_cell.angle_gamma   90.00
#
_symmetry.space_group_name_H-M   'P 1'
#
loop_
_entity.id
_entity.type
_entity.pdbx_description
1 polymer ?
#
loop_
_entity_poly.entity_id
_entity_poly.type
_entity_poly.pdbx_seq_one_letter_code
_entity_poly.pdbx_strand_id
1 'polypeptide(L)'
;MRIGIGLPAAVPDTDATVIGRWAAESEERGFASLGVIDRLVYDNLDPLVALAAAAVRTERIELMTTVLNTGYQGNPVLLAKQIGSLERLYAGRLTVGLGMGGWPENYAASDVPATRRGAAFEAGLAAMRAVWRGETTGASGPVPALPEGRPGLLLAGLVPAGFARAARLSDGWVAPRPLACKPSNRSY
;
A
#
# COMPACT_ATOMS: atom_id res chain seq x y z
N MET A 1 -7.08 4.44 21.54
CA MET A 1 -7.35 3.54 20.39
C MET A 1 -7.69 4.41 19.19
N ARG A 2 -7.07 4.20 18.02
CA ARG A 2 -7.39 4.90 16.76
C ARG A 2 -8.29 4.00 15.91
N ILE A 3 -9.38 4.52 15.37
CA ILE A 3 -10.34 3.76 14.56
C ILE A 3 -10.30 4.30 13.13
N GLY A 4 -10.03 3.44 12.16
CA GLY A 4 -10.07 3.78 10.73
C GLY A 4 -11.28 3.19 10.03
N ILE A 5 -11.52 3.62 8.79
CA ILE A 5 -12.60 3.15 7.93
C ILE A 5 -12.09 2.87 6.51
N GLY A 6 -12.67 1.89 5.82
CA GLY A 6 -12.32 1.59 4.44
C GLY A 6 -12.87 2.63 3.46
N LEU A 7 -12.10 2.95 2.42
CA LEU A 7 -12.61 3.63 1.23
C LEU A 7 -13.50 2.68 0.43
N PRO A 8 -14.59 3.17 -0.19
CA PRO A 8 -15.46 2.36 -1.04
C PRO A 8 -14.84 2.03 -2.41
N ALA A 9 -13.51 1.94 -2.51
CA ALA A 9 -12.78 1.73 -3.76
C ALA A 9 -13.02 0.36 -4.41
N ALA A 10 -13.61 -0.59 -3.67
CA ALA A 10 -14.00 -1.92 -4.15
C ALA A 10 -15.53 -2.09 -4.21
N VAL A 11 -16.27 -0.97 -4.15
CA VAL A 11 -17.72 -0.95 -4.37
C VAL A 11 -17.96 -0.65 -5.85
N PRO A 12 -18.76 -1.45 -6.57
CA PRO A 12 -19.07 -1.22 -7.98
C PRO A 12 -19.59 0.19 -8.25
N ASP A 13 -19.30 0.71 -9.44
CA ASP A 13 -19.75 2.03 -9.92
C ASP A 13 -19.32 3.23 -9.04
N THR A 14 -18.28 3.06 -8.22
CA THR A 14 -17.73 4.14 -7.39
C THR A 14 -16.95 5.14 -8.24
N ASP A 15 -17.35 6.42 -8.20
CA ASP A 15 -16.65 7.52 -8.86
C ASP A 15 -15.86 8.41 -7.88
N ALA A 16 -15.15 9.39 -8.43
CA ALA A 16 -14.37 10.35 -7.64
C ALA A 16 -15.22 11.19 -6.67
N THR A 17 -16.49 11.44 -7.00
CA THR A 17 -17.41 12.21 -6.15
C THR A 17 -17.77 11.41 -4.90
N VAL A 18 -18.07 10.13 -5.06
CA VAL A 18 -18.36 9.21 -3.95
C VAL A 18 -17.14 9.05 -3.06
N ILE A 19 -15.96 8.81 -3.63
CA ILE A 19 -14.70 8.70 -2.87
C ILE A 19 -14.43 9.98 -2.08
N GLY A 20 -14.50 11.14 -2.74
CA GLY A 20 -14.22 12.42 -2.13
C GLY A 20 -15.18 12.78 -1.00
N ARG A 21 -16.49 12.55 -1.21
CA ARG A 21 -17.51 12.78 -0.17
C ARG A 21 -17.32 11.84 1.02
N TRP A 22 -17.12 10.55 0.77
CA TRP A 22 -16.88 9.55 1.83
C TRP A 22 -15.65 9.92 2.67
N ALA A 23 -14.57 10.36 2.02
CA ALA A 23 -13.35 10.77 2.69
C ALA A 23 -13.58 12.00 3.61
N ALA A 24 -14.22 13.05 3.08
CA ALA A 24 -14.53 14.26 3.84
C ALA A 24 -15.43 13.97 5.05
N GLU A 25 -16.54 13.24 4.84
CA GLU A 25 -17.44 12.87 5.93
C GLU A 25 -16.77 11.98 6.97
N SER A 26 -15.86 11.09 6.56
CA SER A 26 -15.10 10.25 7.49
C SER A 26 -14.18 11.08 8.38
N GLU A 27 -13.51 12.09 7.82
CA GLU A 27 -12.67 13.02 8.58
C GLU A 27 -13.49 13.87 9.56
N GLU A 28 -14.63 14.42 9.13
CA GLU A 28 -15.55 15.20 9.97
C GLU A 28 -16.09 14.38 11.14
N ARG A 29 -16.33 13.08 10.93
CA ARG A 29 -16.79 12.15 11.96
C ARG A 29 -15.68 11.65 12.89
N GLY A 30 -14.44 12.06 12.66
CA GLY A 30 -13.31 11.78 13.54
C GLY A 30 -12.67 10.40 13.33
N PHE A 31 -12.85 9.76 12.17
CA PHE A 31 -12.06 8.57 11.84
C PHE A 31 -10.57 8.95 11.73
N ALA A 32 -9.71 8.06 12.22
CA ALA A 32 -8.27 8.29 12.29
C ALA A 32 -7.57 8.00 10.95
N SER A 33 -8.10 7.08 10.15
CA SER A 33 -7.52 6.69 8.87
C SER A 33 -8.56 6.22 7.83
N LEU A 34 -8.21 6.37 6.56
CA LEU A 34 -8.87 5.83 5.38
C LEU A 34 -8.03 4.69 4.81
N GLY A 35 -8.57 3.47 4.84
CA GLY A 35 -7.89 2.27 4.31
C GLY A 35 -8.36 1.90 2.91
N VAL A 36 -7.44 1.58 2.00
CA VAL A 36 -7.78 1.02 0.67
C VAL A 36 -7.10 -0.33 0.47
N ILE A 37 -7.80 -1.28 -0.15
CA ILE A 37 -7.23 -2.60 -0.51
C ILE A 37 -6.79 -2.60 -1.97
N ASP A 38 -5.94 -3.57 -2.33
CA ASP A 38 -5.47 -3.76 -3.69
C ASP A 38 -5.73 -5.19 -4.20
N ARG A 39 -6.24 -5.26 -5.42
CA ARG A 39 -6.29 -6.44 -6.27
C ARG A 39 -6.13 -5.98 -7.72
N LEU A 40 -5.25 -6.64 -8.46
CA LEU A 40 -5.04 -6.32 -9.88
C LEU A 40 -6.19 -6.82 -10.76
N VAL A 41 -6.57 -8.09 -10.59
CA VAL A 41 -7.66 -8.71 -11.36
C VAL A 41 -8.91 -8.79 -10.49
N TYR A 42 -9.59 -7.65 -10.30
CA TYR A 42 -10.81 -7.54 -9.52
C TYR A 42 -11.52 -6.21 -9.82
N ASP A 43 -12.81 -6.09 -9.48
CA ASP A 43 -13.57 -4.84 -9.58
C ASP A 43 -13.24 -3.91 -8.40
N ASN A 44 -12.11 -3.21 -8.52
CA ASN A 44 -11.68 -2.15 -7.61
C ASN A 44 -10.85 -1.09 -8.33
N LEU A 45 -10.80 0.10 -7.75
CA LEU A 45 -9.88 1.15 -8.18
C LEU A 45 -8.44 0.81 -7.78
N ASP A 46 -7.48 1.37 -8.53
CA ASP A 46 -6.08 1.41 -8.10
C ASP A 46 -5.97 2.14 -6.75
N PRO A 47 -5.26 1.56 -5.77
CA PRO A 47 -5.20 2.10 -4.42
C PRO A 47 -4.54 3.49 -4.36
N LEU A 48 -3.51 3.77 -5.15
CA LEU A 48 -2.83 5.08 -5.12
C LEU A 48 -3.72 6.16 -5.76
N VAL A 49 -4.43 5.82 -6.84
CA VAL A 49 -5.41 6.71 -7.49
C VAL A 49 -6.58 7.00 -6.55
N ALA A 50 -7.13 5.98 -5.89
CA ALA A 50 -8.22 6.15 -4.93
C ALA A 50 -7.81 7.02 -3.74
N LEU A 51 -6.61 6.82 -3.20
CA LEU A 51 -6.08 7.67 -2.13
C LEU A 51 -5.86 9.11 -2.60
N ALA A 52 -5.36 9.33 -3.81
CA ALA A 52 -5.21 10.69 -4.36
C ALA A 52 -6.56 11.41 -4.45
N ALA A 53 -7.61 10.74 -4.93
CA ALA A 53 -8.96 11.30 -5.00
C ALA A 53 -9.52 11.65 -3.61
N ALA A 54 -9.32 10.78 -2.62
CA ALA A 54 -9.71 11.04 -1.22
C ALA A 54 -8.91 12.18 -0.59
N ALA A 55 -7.61 12.25 -0.88
CA ALA A 55 -6.68 13.21 -0.29
C ALA A 55 -6.99 14.67 -0.67
N VAL A 56 -7.52 14.90 -1.88
CA VAL A 56 -7.94 16.25 -2.33
C VAL A 56 -9.08 16.81 -1.47
N ARG A 57 -9.86 15.95 -0.80
CA ARG A 57 -11.05 16.33 -0.03
C ARG A 57 -10.85 16.27 1.49
N THR A 58 -9.62 16.06 1.95
CA THR A 58 -9.28 15.88 3.37
C THR A 58 -7.97 16.56 3.72
N GLU A 59 -7.80 16.96 4.99
CA GLU A 59 -6.60 17.70 5.42
C GLU A 59 -5.78 17.00 6.51
N ARG A 60 -6.38 16.09 7.29
CA ARG A 60 -5.80 15.57 8.54
C ARG A 60 -5.84 14.04 8.64
N ILE A 61 -6.87 13.40 8.11
CA ILE A 61 -7.07 11.96 8.19
C ILE A 61 -5.90 11.22 7.52
N GLU A 62 -5.44 10.15 8.15
CA GLU A 62 -4.37 9.32 7.64
C GLU A 62 -4.87 8.53 6.41
N LEU A 63 -4.03 8.43 5.38
CA LEU A 63 -4.30 7.73 4.14
C LEU A 63 -3.48 6.44 4.14
N MET A 64 -4.13 5.28 4.02
CA MET A 64 -3.45 3.99 4.21
C MET A 64 -3.81 2.96 3.15
N THR A 65 -2.81 2.23 2.67
CA THR A 65 -3.03 0.98 1.92
C THR A 65 -3.06 -0.22 2.87
N THR A 66 -4.03 -1.13 2.72
CA THR A 66 -4.30 -2.27 3.62
C THR A 66 -4.58 -3.58 2.87
N VAL A 67 -3.80 -3.98 1.87
CA VAL A 67 -2.45 -3.54 1.50
C VAL A 67 -2.36 -3.26 0.01
N LEU A 68 -1.31 -2.54 -0.40
CA LEU A 68 -0.83 -2.43 -1.78
C LEU A 68 0.08 -3.62 -2.07
N ASN A 69 -0.22 -4.39 -3.11
CA ASN A 69 0.55 -5.59 -3.42
C ASN A 69 1.68 -5.26 -4.40
N THR A 70 2.92 -5.50 -3.98
CA THR A 70 4.10 -5.21 -4.80
C THR A 70 4.65 -6.43 -5.52
N GLY A 71 4.18 -7.63 -5.18
CA GLY A 71 4.77 -8.85 -5.75
C GLY A 71 4.51 -9.04 -7.24
N TYR A 72 3.44 -8.45 -7.78
CA TYR A 72 3.14 -8.39 -9.21
C TYR A 72 3.53 -7.05 -9.86
N GLN A 73 4.21 -6.16 -9.13
CA GLN A 73 4.73 -4.91 -9.68
C GLN A 73 6.15 -5.12 -10.20
N GLY A 74 6.33 -5.06 -11.53
CA GLY A 74 7.63 -5.29 -12.18
C GLY A 74 8.65 -4.17 -11.96
N ASN A 75 8.21 -2.96 -11.63
CA ASN A 75 9.08 -1.79 -11.50
C ASN A 75 8.96 -1.12 -10.11
N PRO A 76 9.78 -1.51 -9.13
CA PRO A 76 9.74 -0.92 -7.79
C PRO A 76 10.15 0.56 -7.78
N VAL A 77 10.99 1.02 -8.71
CA VAL A 77 11.41 2.42 -8.80
C VAL A 77 10.25 3.32 -9.25
N LEU A 78 9.48 2.87 -10.24
CA LEU A 78 8.27 3.56 -10.68
C LEU A 78 7.24 3.63 -9.55
N LEU A 79 7.00 2.52 -8.85
CA LEU A 79 6.08 2.49 -7.72
C LEU A 79 6.53 3.44 -6.60
N ALA A 80 7.82 3.45 -6.28
CA ALA A 80 8.39 4.36 -5.30
C ALA A 80 8.17 5.82 -5.69
N LYS A 81 8.29 6.15 -6.99
CA LYS A 81 8.02 7.50 -7.52
C LYS A 81 6.55 7.88 -7.37
N GLN A 82 5.62 6.97 -7.66
CA GLN A 82 4.18 7.21 -7.49
C GLN A 82 3.84 7.47 -6.01
N ILE A 83 4.27 6.58 -5.11
CA ILE A 83 4.10 6.73 -3.66
C ILE A 83 4.73 8.03 -3.15
N GLY A 84 5.98 8.30 -3.55
CA GLY A 84 6.69 9.50 -3.13
C GLY A 84 6.05 10.79 -3.65
N SER A 85 5.40 10.74 -4.81
CA SER A 85 4.65 11.90 -5.33
C SER A 85 3.40 12.15 -4.49
N LEU A 86 2.68 11.09 -4.12
CA LEU A 86 1.53 11.16 -3.22
C LEU A 86 1.94 11.70 -1.83
N GLU A 87 3.06 11.20 -1.27
CA GLU A 87 3.62 11.70 -0.02
C GLU A 87 3.97 13.18 -0.10
N ARG A 88 4.55 13.67 -1.20
CA ARG A 88 4.90 15.10 -1.33
C ARG A 88 3.66 15.99 -1.46
N LEU A 89 2.62 15.53 -2.14
CA LEU A 89 1.38 16.29 -2.33
C LEU A 89 0.55 16.36 -1.04
N TYR A 90 0.54 15.30 -0.24
CA TYR A 90 -0.33 15.16 0.93
C TYR A 90 0.49 14.89 2.20
N ALA A 91 1.61 15.59 2.33
CA ALA A 91 2.69 15.37 3.29
C ALA A 91 2.24 15.00 4.70
N GLY A 92 2.88 13.97 5.25
CA GLY A 92 2.70 13.56 6.64
C GLY A 92 1.50 12.63 6.90
N ARG A 93 0.66 12.35 5.89
CA ARG A 93 -0.57 11.58 6.08
C ARG A 93 -0.57 10.17 5.48
N LEU A 94 0.38 9.82 4.62
CA LEU A 94 0.43 8.51 3.97
C LEU A 94 1.12 7.45 4.85
N THR A 95 0.46 6.31 5.01
CA THR A 95 1.05 5.08 5.53
C THR A 95 0.84 3.96 4.50
N VAL A 96 1.92 3.44 3.94
CA VAL A 96 1.85 2.40 2.92
C VAL A 96 1.97 1.03 3.58
N GLY A 97 0.84 0.32 3.66
CA GLY A 97 0.84 -1.11 3.92
C GLY A 97 1.19 -1.87 2.65
N LEU A 98 2.28 -2.62 2.66
CA LEU A 98 2.74 -3.44 1.53
C LEU A 98 2.52 -4.92 1.78
N GLY A 99 2.09 -5.62 0.74
CA GLY A 99 2.01 -7.08 0.71
C GLY A 99 2.67 -7.64 -0.55
N MET A 100 2.95 -8.94 -0.55
CA MET A 100 3.42 -9.61 -1.77
C MET A 100 2.28 -9.90 -2.75
N GLY A 101 1.02 -9.96 -2.28
CA GLY A 101 -0.06 -10.56 -3.06
C GLY A 101 -0.02 -12.10 -3.02
N GLY A 102 -1.20 -12.71 -3.02
CA GLY A 102 -1.37 -14.16 -2.87
C GLY A 102 -2.04 -14.86 -4.05
N TRP A 103 -2.54 -14.09 -5.01
CA TRP A 103 -3.41 -14.58 -6.09
C TRP A 103 -2.57 -14.85 -7.35
N PRO A 104 -2.46 -16.11 -7.82
CA PRO A 104 -1.70 -16.46 -9.02
C PRO A 104 -2.13 -15.68 -10.27
N GLU A 105 -3.41 -15.34 -10.37
CA GLU A 105 -4.00 -14.62 -11.49
C GLU A 105 -3.40 -13.23 -11.66
N ASN A 106 -3.06 -12.57 -10.55
CA ASN A 106 -2.41 -11.26 -10.59
C ASN A 106 -0.99 -11.35 -11.16
N TYR A 107 -0.24 -12.41 -10.85
CA TYR A 107 1.09 -12.63 -11.40
C TYR A 107 1.04 -12.98 -12.89
N ALA A 108 0.07 -13.80 -13.29
CA ALA A 108 -0.15 -14.14 -14.69
C ALA A 108 -0.54 -12.92 -15.53
N ALA A 109 -1.39 -12.03 -14.98
CA ALA A 109 -1.81 -10.81 -15.66
C ALA A 109 -0.72 -9.72 -15.73
N SER A 110 0.30 -9.78 -14.87
CA SER A 110 1.36 -8.77 -14.80
C SER A 110 2.68 -9.20 -15.45
N ASP A 111 2.74 -10.38 -16.06
CA ASP A 111 3.97 -11.00 -16.58
C ASP A 111 5.13 -11.08 -15.56
N VAL A 112 4.83 -11.09 -14.26
CA VAL A 112 5.85 -11.18 -13.20
C VAL A 112 5.93 -12.63 -12.70
N PRO A 113 7.12 -13.25 -12.69
CA PRO A 113 7.27 -14.61 -12.17
C PRO A 113 6.87 -14.69 -10.69
N ALA A 114 5.99 -15.65 -10.35
CA ALA A 114 5.61 -15.92 -8.96
C ALA A 114 6.70 -16.64 -8.12
N THR A 115 7.94 -16.67 -8.60
CA THR A 115 9.07 -17.36 -7.95
C THR A 115 9.87 -16.41 -7.07
N ARG A 116 10.49 -16.93 -6.00
CA ARG A 116 11.36 -16.16 -5.09
C ARG A 116 10.72 -14.87 -4.54
N ARG A 117 9.40 -14.86 -4.36
CA ARG A 117 8.59 -13.69 -3.95
C ARG A 117 9.14 -12.91 -2.76
N GLY A 118 9.60 -13.62 -1.72
CA GLY A 118 10.17 -12.96 -0.54
C GLY A 118 11.47 -12.20 -0.81
N ALA A 119 12.36 -12.76 -1.63
CA ALA A 119 13.61 -12.10 -2.01
C ALA A 119 13.36 -10.94 -2.99
N ALA A 120 12.46 -11.15 -3.96
CA ALA A 120 12.03 -10.09 -4.88
C ALA A 120 11.37 -8.92 -4.14
N PHE A 121 10.55 -9.22 -3.13
CA PHE A 121 9.94 -8.21 -2.26
C PHE A 121 10.98 -7.39 -1.50
N GLU A 122 11.96 -8.05 -0.86
CA GLU A 122 13.01 -7.34 -0.12
C GLU A 122 13.89 -6.47 -1.04
N ALA A 123 14.25 -6.98 -2.22
CA ALA A 123 14.99 -6.21 -3.22
C ALA A 123 14.18 -5.01 -3.75
N GLY A 124 12.89 -5.21 -4.03
CA GLY A 124 11.98 -4.14 -4.44
C GLY A 124 11.83 -3.07 -3.36
N LEU A 125 11.63 -3.47 -2.10
CA LEU A 125 11.56 -2.53 -0.98
C LEU A 125 12.86 -1.75 -0.78
N ALA A 126 14.03 -2.40 -0.95
CA ALA A 126 15.32 -1.72 -0.88
C ALA A 126 15.44 -0.65 -1.98
N ALA A 127 15.04 -0.97 -3.23
CA ALA A 127 15.00 -0.02 -4.33
C ALA A 127 14.04 1.14 -4.06
N MET A 128 12.85 0.86 -3.53
CA MET A 128 11.88 1.91 -3.16
C MET A 128 12.45 2.87 -2.11
N ARG A 129 13.11 2.35 -1.08
CA ARG A 129 13.75 3.17 -0.04
C ARG A 129 14.90 4.01 -0.61
N ALA A 130 15.68 3.48 -1.55
CA ALA A 130 16.74 4.26 -2.22
C ALA A 130 16.16 5.47 -2.97
N VAL A 131 15.02 5.30 -3.64
CA VAL A 131 14.29 6.42 -4.28
C VAL A 131 13.85 7.44 -3.23
N TRP A 132 13.25 7.00 -2.12
CA TRP A 132 12.76 7.90 -1.07
C TRP A 132 13.86 8.63 -0.31
N ARG A 133 15.08 8.05 -0.22
CA ARG A 133 16.26 8.72 0.34
C ARG A 133 16.97 9.65 -0.66
N GLY A 134 16.47 9.74 -1.89
CA GLY A 134 17.08 10.55 -2.95
C GLY A 134 18.39 10.00 -3.51
N GLU A 135 18.64 8.70 -3.34
CA GLU A 135 19.85 8.01 -3.81
C GLU A 135 19.75 7.62 -5.30
N THR A 136 18.54 7.70 -5.87
CA THR A 136 18.31 7.40 -7.29
C THR A 136 18.53 8.65 -8.15
N THR A 137 19.51 8.60 -9.05
CA THR A 137 19.93 9.74 -9.88
C THR A 137 19.94 9.40 -11.37
N GLY A 138 19.50 10.34 -12.20
CA GLY A 138 19.61 10.26 -13.66
C GLY A 138 20.33 11.50 -14.24
N ALA A 139 20.34 11.63 -15.57
CA ALA A 139 20.97 12.75 -16.25
C ALA A 139 20.40 14.13 -15.84
N SER A 140 19.12 14.17 -15.43
CA SER A 140 18.45 15.39 -14.96
C SER A 140 18.59 15.63 -13.44
N GLY A 141 19.47 14.89 -12.77
CA GLY A 141 19.69 14.98 -11.33
C GLY A 141 18.95 13.91 -10.51
N PRO A 142 19.04 14.00 -9.17
CA PRO A 142 18.45 13.03 -8.25
C PRO A 142 16.93 13.16 -8.16
N VAL A 143 16.25 12.05 -7.87
CA VAL A 143 14.90 12.11 -7.33
C VAL A 143 14.97 12.79 -5.95
N PRO A 144 14.16 13.82 -5.65
CA PRO A 144 14.22 14.47 -4.36
C PRO A 144 13.87 13.52 -3.21
N ALA A 145 14.65 13.58 -2.13
CA ALA A 145 14.39 12.83 -0.93
C ALA A 145 13.06 13.23 -0.28
N LEU A 146 12.39 12.27 0.34
CA LEU A 146 11.26 12.48 1.23
C LEU A 146 11.77 12.83 2.64
N PRO A 147 10.93 13.43 3.49
CA PRO A 147 11.27 13.59 4.91
C PRO A 147 11.60 12.25 5.56
N GLU A 148 12.44 12.28 6.60
CA GLU A 148 12.84 11.07 7.32
C GLU A 148 11.63 10.31 7.87
N GLY A 149 11.65 8.98 7.76
CA GLY A 149 10.55 8.12 8.18
C GLY A 149 9.31 8.17 7.28
N ARG A 150 9.39 8.81 6.10
CA ARG A 150 8.26 8.93 5.16
C ARG A 150 8.45 8.12 3.86
N PRO A 151 7.36 7.57 3.30
CA PRO A 151 6.04 7.41 3.94
C PRO A 151 6.12 6.43 5.13
N GLY A 152 5.14 6.45 6.03
CA GLY A 152 5.03 5.39 7.03
C GLY A 152 4.90 4.04 6.34
N LEU A 153 5.52 2.98 6.86
CA LEU A 153 5.57 1.68 6.21
C LEU A 153 5.06 0.58 7.15
N LEU A 154 4.07 -0.16 6.69
CA LEU A 154 3.63 -1.40 7.32
C LEU A 154 3.83 -2.56 6.35
N LEU A 155 4.20 -3.73 6.86
CA LEU A 155 4.24 -4.96 6.04
C LEU A 155 3.13 -5.92 6.44
N ALA A 156 2.54 -6.58 5.45
CA ALA A 156 1.64 -7.70 5.64
C ALA A 156 2.35 -9.04 5.52
N GLY A 157 1.80 -10.04 6.21
CA GLY A 157 2.24 -11.42 6.12
C GLY A 157 1.65 -12.24 7.25
N LEU A 158 1.11 -13.42 6.92
CA LEU A 158 0.41 -14.30 7.88
C LEU A 158 1.21 -15.59 8.19
N VAL A 159 2.51 -15.59 7.86
CA VAL A 159 3.42 -16.73 8.05
C VAL A 159 4.67 -16.26 8.81
N PRO A 160 5.41 -17.15 9.50
CA PRO A 160 6.60 -16.80 10.29
C PRO A 160 7.60 -15.90 9.53
N ALA A 161 7.88 -16.21 8.27
CA ALA A 161 8.79 -15.43 7.43
C ALA A 161 8.24 -14.03 7.07
N GLY A 162 6.92 -13.83 7.10
CA GLY A 162 6.26 -12.54 6.92
C GLY A 162 6.35 -11.68 8.19
N PHE A 163 6.06 -12.28 9.35
CA PHE A 163 6.24 -11.60 10.65
C PHE A 163 7.69 -11.16 10.86
N ALA A 164 8.66 -12.05 10.58
CA ALA A 164 10.08 -11.74 10.70
C ALA A 164 10.53 -10.60 9.76
N ARG A 165 9.92 -10.48 8.57
CA ARG A 165 10.17 -9.34 7.67
C ARG A 165 9.58 -8.05 8.22
N ALA A 166 8.33 -8.08 8.69
CA ALA A 166 7.67 -6.91 9.26
C ALA A 166 8.46 -6.33 10.44
N ALA A 167 8.95 -7.20 11.34
CA ALA A 167 9.77 -6.79 12.49
C ALA A 167 11.13 -6.16 12.09
N ARG A 168 11.70 -6.55 10.96
CA ARG A 168 13.03 -6.08 10.52
C ARG A 168 12.97 -4.87 9.60
N LEU A 169 11.93 -4.75 8.77
CA LEU A 169 11.95 -3.90 7.57
C LEU A 169 10.88 -2.80 7.55
N SER A 170 10.03 -2.68 8.59
CA SER A 170 8.93 -1.70 8.62
C SER A 170 8.64 -1.17 10.01
N ASP A 171 7.80 -0.15 10.07
CA ASP A 171 7.38 0.53 11.29
C ASP A 171 6.30 -0.26 12.04
N GLY A 172 5.72 -1.26 11.38
CA GLY A 172 4.73 -2.15 11.99
C GLY A 172 4.19 -3.21 11.04
N TRP A 173 3.11 -3.84 11.47
CA TRP A 173 2.47 -4.94 10.75
C TRP A 173 0.99 -4.63 10.50
N VAL A 174 0.50 -4.96 9.30
CA VAL A 174 -0.90 -4.81 8.91
C VAL A 174 -1.46 -6.16 8.47
N ALA A 175 -2.65 -6.48 8.95
CA ALA A 175 -3.30 -7.74 8.66
C ALA A 175 -4.82 -7.60 8.61
N PRO A 176 -5.51 -8.45 7.84
CA PRO A 176 -6.94 -8.62 8.04
C PRO A 176 -7.17 -9.08 9.48
N ARG A 177 -8.36 -8.78 10.02
CA ARG A 177 -8.81 -9.41 11.27
C ARG A 177 -8.57 -10.92 11.13
N PRO A 178 -7.89 -11.58 12.08
CA PRO A 178 -7.78 -13.03 12.06
C PRO A 178 -9.21 -13.56 12.01
N LEU A 179 -9.58 -14.16 10.87
CA LEU A 179 -10.70 -15.09 10.86
C LEU A 179 -10.31 -16.11 11.92
N ALA A 180 -11.20 -16.34 12.90
CA ALA A 180 -11.00 -17.34 13.93
C ALA A 180 -10.37 -18.57 13.27
N CYS A 181 -9.20 -18.97 13.79
CA CYS A 181 -8.29 -19.96 13.23
C CYS A 181 -9.10 -20.98 12.41
N LYS A 182 -9.13 -20.85 11.07
CA LYS A 182 -9.75 -21.90 10.27
C LYS A 182 -8.93 -23.15 10.58
N PRO A 183 -9.55 -24.25 11.06
CA PRO A 183 -8.82 -25.47 11.33
C PRO A 183 -8.07 -25.83 10.05
N SER A 184 -6.78 -26.10 10.20
CA SER A 184 -5.85 -26.36 9.12
C SER A 184 -6.34 -27.52 8.24
N ASN A 185 -6.99 -27.22 7.12
CA ASN A 185 -7.04 -28.19 6.03
C ASN A 185 -5.68 -28.14 5.32
N ARG A 186 -4.77 -28.98 5.82
CA ARG A 186 -3.75 -29.61 4.98
C ARG A 186 -4.43 -30.50 3.94
N SER A 187 -3.70 -30.76 2.85
CA SER A 187 -3.99 -31.62 1.67
C SER A 187 -4.52 -30.79 0.49
N TYR A 188 -3.89 -30.70 -0.68
CA TYR A 188 -2.81 -31.48 -1.34
C TYR A 188 -1.84 -30.55 -2.08
#